data_AF-Q31KU4-F1
#
_entry.id   AF-Q31KU4-F1
#
_cell.length_a   1.000
_cell.length_b   1.000
_cell.length_c   1.000
_cell.angle_alpha   90.00
_cell.angle_beta   90.00
_cell.angle_gamma   90.00
#
_symmetry.space_group_name_H-M   'P 1'
#
loop_
_entity.id
_entity.type
_entity.pdbx_description
1 polymer ?
#
loop_
_entity_poly.entity_id
_entity_poly.type
_entity_poly.pdbx_seq_one_letter_code
_entity_poly.pdbx_strand_id
1 'polypeptide(L)'
;MRRLIDCPGSAQLVAAIAALRSQGLQADRYCFSGWAPRDRFAAFSAEVARMATQLQPGLTGSAIAPERFTSWLGRSLSALEQQQLRQEIGLETVDELWLATGWRPKEQLLRQLYPTARCLCYGDGLGVYVAADSVLQQRRGWRSRLRSWWSPATKPLPADGGHFIFSGDRQPPFPSQPVPLSDLEDCLHTLANALPTQAIASLRQLTAQREWGVLLTANLSEQADGAYISLTAEIEAYRQFLADQSLPSALLLKPHPRDSATKLQQLTTAIADLGVEPLVLQDSQLAFWPIEVILLSLLPDLQGLPVFTVSSAAVPLQALGADVQLGFGAAIVRRQFTRKGQRLRRHEEQQLQRWLQVGNGASNPRL
;
A
#
# COMPACT_ATOMS: atom_id res chain seq x y z
N MET A 1 21.84 18.36 -3.09
CA MET A 1 20.47 18.20 -3.60
C MET A 1 19.63 17.63 -2.46
N ARG A 2 18.56 18.32 -2.05
CA ARG A 2 17.68 17.93 -0.95
C ARG A 2 16.50 17.12 -1.46
N ARG A 3 16.30 15.93 -0.93
CA ARG A 3 15.27 14.97 -1.34
C ARG A 3 14.29 14.69 -0.22
N LEU A 4 13.01 14.85 -0.52
CA LEU A 4 11.90 14.54 0.38
C LEU A 4 11.06 13.41 -0.20
N ILE A 5 10.85 12.34 0.58
CA ILE A 5 9.92 11.25 0.24
C ILE A 5 8.57 11.48 0.93
N ASP A 6 7.45 11.37 0.21
CA ASP A 6 6.12 11.19 0.79
C ASP A 6 5.78 9.70 0.91
N CYS A 7 5.70 9.15 2.13
CA CYS A 7 5.35 7.75 2.36
C CYS A 7 3.98 7.60 3.05
N PRO A 8 2.93 7.16 2.33
CA PRO A 8 1.60 6.89 2.92
C PRO A 8 1.53 5.69 3.87
N GLY A 9 2.58 4.87 3.93
CA GLY A 9 2.57 3.59 4.62
C GLY A 9 3.94 2.94 4.56
N SER A 10 4.11 1.89 5.34
CA SER A 10 5.38 1.15 5.45
C SER A 10 5.82 0.54 4.12
N ALA A 11 4.91 -0.07 3.36
CA ALA A 11 5.22 -0.60 2.02
C ALA A 11 5.70 0.51 1.06
N GLN A 12 5.11 1.70 1.12
CA GLN A 12 5.56 2.83 0.31
C GLN A 12 6.88 3.44 0.80
N LEU A 13 7.21 3.34 2.09
CA LEU A 13 8.54 3.72 2.56
C LEU A 13 9.60 2.78 1.95
N VAL A 14 9.37 1.46 2.04
CA VAL A 14 10.26 0.44 1.48
C VAL A 14 10.47 0.69 -0.02
N ALA A 15 9.39 0.86 -0.78
CA ALA A 15 9.50 1.06 -2.23
C ALA A 15 10.22 2.37 -2.61
N ALA A 16 10.07 3.44 -1.81
CA ALA A 16 10.79 4.69 -2.04
C ALA A 16 12.30 4.52 -1.85
N ILE A 17 12.69 3.83 -0.78
CA ILE A 17 14.11 3.60 -0.47
C ILE A 17 14.74 2.67 -1.51
N ALA A 18 14.04 1.61 -1.91
CA ALA A 18 14.48 0.74 -3.01
C ALA A 18 14.71 1.55 -4.31
N ALA A 19 13.75 2.42 -4.66
CA ALA A 19 13.87 3.28 -5.83
C ALA A 19 15.07 4.22 -5.75
N LEU A 20 15.30 4.88 -4.62
CA LEU A 20 16.48 5.74 -4.42
C LEU A 20 17.80 4.96 -4.48
N ARG A 21 17.87 3.79 -3.83
CA ARG A 21 19.07 2.93 -3.84
C ARG A 21 19.44 2.47 -5.24
N SER A 22 18.46 2.10 -6.07
CA SER A 22 18.70 1.72 -7.48
C SER A 22 19.37 2.83 -8.31
N GLN A 23 19.28 4.07 -7.84
CA GLN A 23 19.88 5.25 -8.48
C GLN A 23 21.18 5.70 -7.78
N GLY A 24 21.65 4.97 -6.76
CA GLY A 24 22.76 5.38 -5.92
C GLY A 24 22.46 6.62 -5.07
N LEU A 25 21.20 6.86 -4.73
CA LEU A 25 20.72 8.05 -4.02
C LEU A 25 20.27 7.72 -2.58
N GLN A 26 20.18 8.77 -1.77
CA GLN A 26 19.63 8.73 -0.40
C GLN A 26 18.63 9.87 -0.22
N ALA A 27 17.67 9.68 0.68
CA ALA A 27 16.75 10.75 1.07
C ALA A 27 17.31 11.60 2.21
N ASP A 28 16.98 12.89 2.22
CA ASP A 28 17.32 13.78 3.33
C ASP A 28 16.25 13.75 4.43
N ARG A 29 14.98 13.64 4.01
CA ARG A 29 13.82 13.50 4.89
C ARG A 29 12.75 12.60 4.30
N TYR A 30 11.90 12.06 5.18
CA TYR A 30 10.60 11.52 4.79
C TYR A 30 9.46 12.31 5.44
N CYS A 31 8.29 12.26 4.80
CA CYS A 31 7.03 12.75 5.32
C CYS A 31 6.05 11.57 5.36
N PHE A 32 5.74 11.09 6.57
CA PHE A 32 4.69 10.11 6.77
C PHE A 32 3.33 10.80 6.79
N SER A 33 2.49 10.40 5.86
CA SER A 33 1.17 11.00 5.62
C SER A 33 0.13 9.91 5.40
N GLY A 34 0.31 8.80 6.13
CA GLY A 34 -0.55 7.63 6.06
C GLY A 34 -1.88 7.82 6.75
N TRP A 35 -2.87 7.10 6.26
CA TRP A 35 -4.19 7.07 6.86
C TRP A 35 -4.30 5.89 7.82
N ALA A 36 -4.16 6.20 9.11
CA ALA A 36 -4.46 5.31 10.22
C ALA A 36 -5.68 5.86 10.99
N PRO A 37 -6.43 5.03 11.73
CA PRO A 37 -7.33 5.52 12.77
C PRO A 37 -6.60 6.47 13.74
N ARG A 38 -7.29 7.50 14.24
CA ARG A 38 -6.67 8.58 15.04
C ARG A 38 -5.94 8.06 16.28
N ASP A 39 -6.49 7.03 16.92
CA ASP A 39 -5.94 6.32 18.07
C ASP A 39 -4.70 5.47 17.74
N ARG A 40 -4.48 5.15 16.46
CA ARG A 40 -3.35 4.33 15.97
C ARG A 40 -2.28 5.12 15.22
N PHE A 41 -2.55 6.37 14.85
CA PHE A 41 -1.64 7.18 14.02
C PHE A 41 -0.25 7.36 14.65
N ALA A 42 -0.19 7.67 15.94
CA ALA A 42 1.09 7.86 16.64
C ALA A 42 1.93 6.58 16.67
N ALA A 43 1.31 5.43 16.95
CA ALA A 43 1.98 4.13 16.95
C ALA A 43 2.47 3.75 15.55
N PHE A 44 1.65 3.96 14.51
CA PHE A 44 2.06 3.68 13.14
C PHE A 44 3.22 4.60 12.70
N SER A 45 3.12 5.89 13.01
CA SER A 45 4.20 6.85 12.76
C SER A 45 5.52 6.43 13.40
N ALA A 46 5.49 5.95 14.65
CA ALA A 46 6.67 5.49 15.35
C ALA A 46 7.30 4.27 14.67
N GLU A 47 6.49 3.30 14.23
CA GLU A 47 7.00 2.15 13.48
C GLU A 47 7.57 2.55 12.11
N VAL A 48 6.96 3.51 11.41
CA VAL A 48 7.51 4.05 10.14
C VAL A 48 8.84 4.75 10.38
N ALA A 49 8.99 5.53 11.45
CA ALA A 49 10.26 6.15 11.82
C ALA A 49 11.34 5.12 12.13
N ARG A 50 10.97 4.05 12.85
CA ARG A 50 11.86 2.93 13.13
C ARG A 50 12.31 2.25 11.83
N MET A 51 11.38 1.90 10.95
CA MET A 51 11.69 1.32 9.63
C MET A 51 12.59 2.23 8.79
N ALA A 52 12.33 3.54 8.77
CA ALA A 52 13.13 4.51 8.03
C ALA A 52 14.59 4.51 8.50
N THR A 53 14.81 4.46 9.81
CA THR A 53 16.15 4.42 10.41
C THR A 53 16.89 3.13 10.09
N GLN A 54 16.18 2.00 10.05
CA GLN A 54 16.76 0.69 9.69
C GLN A 54 17.14 0.64 8.20
N LEU A 55 16.25 1.15 7.33
CA LEU A 55 16.49 1.20 5.90
C LEU A 55 17.57 2.21 5.51
N GLN A 56 17.66 3.34 6.20
CA GLN A 56 18.67 4.36 5.92
C GLN A 56 19.09 5.01 7.24
N PRO A 57 20.22 4.59 7.83
CA PRO A 57 20.72 5.19 9.07
C PRO A 57 20.82 6.72 8.97
N GLY A 58 20.24 7.42 9.95
CA GLY A 58 20.20 8.88 9.98
C GLY A 58 19.03 9.52 9.22
N LEU A 59 18.20 8.75 8.51
CA LEU A 59 16.98 9.26 7.90
C LEU A 59 15.95 9.64 8.97
N THR A 60 15.63 10.93 9.04
CA THR A 60 14.60 11.48 9.92
C THR A 60 13.42 12.01 9.11
N GLY A 61 12.29 12.23 9.77
CA GLY A 61 11.11 12.70 9.09
C GLY A 61 10.01 13.15 10.03
N SER A 62 8.93 13.61 9.43
CA SER A 62 7.75 14.12 10.13
C SER A 62 6.54 13.25 9.84
N ALA A 63 5.64 13.16 10.80
CA ALA A 63 4.34 12.54 10.60
C ALA A 63 3.25 13.59 10.66
N ILE A 64 2.51 13.73 9.56
CA ILE A 64 1.49 14.76 9.41
C ILE A 64 0.13 14.07 9.48
N ALA A 65 -0.64 14.40 10.53
CA ALA A 65 -1.92 13.80 10.80
C ALA A 65 -2.92 14.02 9.63
N PRO A 66 -3.74 13.01 9.28
CA PRO A 66 -4.71 13.11 8.18
C PRO A 66 -5.64 14.32 8.30
N GLU A 67 -6.06 14.68 9.52
CA GLU A 67 -6.96 15.79 9.79
C GLU A 67 -6.38 17.13 9.35
N ARG A 68 -5.07 17.32 9.54
CA ARG A 68 -4.36 18.52 9.07
C ARG A 68 -4.31 18.59 7.57
N PHE A 69 -4.05 17.46 6.89
CA PHE A 69 -4.16 17.44 5.44
C PHE A 69 -5.58 17.78 4.98
N THR A 70 -6.61 17.18 5.59
CA THR A 70 -8.00 17.43 5.19
C THR A 70 -8.40 18.90 5.34
N SER A 71 -7.88 19.63 6.34
CA SER A 71 -8.17 21.06 6.52
C SER A 71 -7.45 21.96 5.49
N TRP A 72 -6.41 21.43 4.85
CA TRP A 72 -5.70 22.07 3.74
C TRP A 72 -6.21 21.66 2.36
N LEU A 73 -6.99 20.58 2.28
CA LEU A 73 -7.58 20.15 1.00
C LEU A 73 -8.56 21.21 0.48
N GLY A 74 -8.29 21.71 -0.72
CA GLY A 74 -9.21 22.58 -1.45
C GLY A 74 -9.02 24.08 -1.24
N ARG A 75 -7.97 24.51 -0.53
CA ARG A 75 -7.57 25.92 -0.43
C ARG A 75 -6.06 26.08 -0.57
N SER A 76 -5.62 27.28 -0.97
CA SER A 76 -4.21 27.65 -0.92
C SER A 76 -3.78 27.89 0.52
N LEU A 77 -2.60 27.39 0.89
CA LEU A 77 -1.98 27.71 2.17
C LEU A 77 -1.50 29.16 2.20
N SER A 78 -1.74 29.86 3.30
CA SER A 78 -1.09 31.16 3.56
C SER A 78 0.42 31.01 3.70
N ALA A 79 1.18 32.09 3.55
CA ALA A 79 2.64 32.07 3.69
C ALA A 79 3.09 31.53 5.06
N LEU A 80 2.37 31.88 6.13
CA LEU A 80 2.64 31.40 7.49
C LEU A 80 2.40 29.89 7.61
N GLU A 81 1.29 29.38 7.06
CA GLU A 81 0.99 27.94 7.07
C GLU A 81 2.02 27.14 6.26
N GLN A 82 2.46 27.69 5.11
CA GLN A 82 3.54 27.08 4.33
C GLN A 82 4.85 27.03 5.12
N GLN A 83 5.23 28.14 5.79
CA GLN A 83 6.42 28.18 6.61
C GLN A 83 6.36 27.18 7.77
N GLN A 84 5.24 27.12 8.49
CA GLN A 84 5.03 26.16 9.58
C GLN A 84 5.14 24.72 9.09
N LEU A 85 4.56 24.42 7.93
CA LEU A 85 4.61 23.08 7.35
C LEU A 85 6.03 22.69 6.91
N ARG A 86 6.80 23.63 6.34
CA ARG A 86 8.22 23.41 6.01
C ARG A 86 9.07 23.17 7.25
N GLN A 87 8.82 23.92 8.33
CA GLN A 87 9.49 23.73 9.62
C GLN A 87 9.18 22.37 10.24
N GLU A 88 7.92 21.94 10.18
CA GLU A 88 7.48 20.62 10.66
C GLU A 88 8.12 19.47 9.87
N ILE A 89 8.21 19.59 8.54
CA ILE A 89 8.94 18.65 7.67
C ILE A 89 10.46 18.71 7.93
N GLY A 90 10.95 19.86 8.39
CA GLY A 90 12.36 20.11 8.65
C GLY A 90 13.17 20.41 7.37
N LEU A 91 12.52 20.88 6.31
CA LEU A 91 13.16 21.31 5.06
C LEU A 91 12.57 22.62 4.57
N GLU A 92 13.40 23.68 4.53
CA GLU A 92 13.02 24.96 3.93
C GLU A 92 12.96 24.88 2.40
N THR A 93 13.81 24.06 1.80
CA THR A 93 13.89 23.85 0.35
C THR A 93 14.01 22.37 0.03
N VAL A 94 13.45 21.97 -1.11
CA VAL A 94 13.49 20.62 -1.65
C VAL A 94 13.83 20.73 -3.13
N ASP A 95 14.82 19.96 -3.57
CA ASP A 95 15.22 19.88 -4.97
C ASP A 95 14.48 18.72 -5.68
N GLU A 96 14.20 17.62 -4.97
CA GLU A 96 13.40 16.49 -5.49
C GLU A 96 12.31 16.04 -4.51
N LEU A 97 11.09 15.93 -5.01
CA LEU A 97 9.95 15.33 -4.34
C LEU A 97 9.70 13.93 -4.90
N TRP A 98 9.81 12.93 -4.03
CA TRP A 98 9.54 11.53 -4.35
C TRP A 98 8.15 11.16 -3.83
N LEU A 99 7.20 10.91 -4.73
CA LEU A 99 5.77 10.75 -4.42
C LEU A 99 5.25 9.40 -4.93
N ALA A 100 4.41 8.68 -4.20
CA ALA A 100 4.00 7.36 -4.69
C ALA A 100 3.11 7.41 -5.95
N THR A 101 2.36 8.50 -6.19
CA THR A 101 1.47 8.59 -7.36
C THR A 101 1.44 9.94 -8.09
N GLY A 102 1.89 11.00 -7.45
CA GLY A 102 1.88 12.37 -7.96
C GLY A 102 0.51 13.08 -8.01
N TRP A 103 -0.63 12.38 -7.97
CA TRP A 103 -1.98 12.96 -8.13
C TRP A 103 -2.81 13.03 -6.86
N ARG A 104 -2.39 12.41 -5.75
CA ARG A 104 -3.18 12.42 -4.52
C ARG A 104 -3.27 13.84 -3.97
N PRO A 105 -4.40 14.23 -3.33
CA PRO A 105 -4.56 15.60 -2.84
C PRO A 105 -3.43 16.09 -1.93
N LYS A 106 -2.85 15.20 -1.09
CA LYS A 106 -1.68 15.51 -0.25
C LYS A 106 -0.39 15.72 -1.05
N GLU A 107 -0.19 14.97 -2.14
CA GLU A 107 0.98 15.10 -3.00
C GLU A 107 0.93 16.43 -3.75
N GLN A 108 -0.26 16.88 -4.14
CA GLN A 108 -0.48 18.21 -4.69
C GLN A 108 -0.13 19.30 -3.68
N LEU A 109 -0.44 19.11 -2.39
CA LEU A 109 -0.04 20.06 -1.34
C LEU A 109 1.48 20.16 -1.22
N LEU A 110 2.21 19.03 -1.21
CA LEU A 110 3.67 19.03 -1.15
C LEU A 110 4.29 19.73 -2.37
N ARG A 111 3.69 19.58 -3.55
CA ARG A 111 4.13 20.28 -4.77
C ARG A 111 3.86 21.78 -4.71
N GLN A 112 2.76 22.20 -4.11
CA GLN A 112 2.52 23.63 -3.84
C GLN A 112 3.52 24.17 -2.81
N LEU A 113 3.93 23.35 -1.84
CA LEU A 113 4.91 23.72 -0.83
C LEU A 113 6.32 23.87 -1.40
N TYR A 114 6.68 23.06 -2.39
CA TYR A 114 7.98 23.10 -3.06
C TYR A 114 7.81 23.17 -4.59
N PRO A 115 7.38 24.33 -5.13
CA PRO A 115 6.98 24.46 -6.53
C PRO A 115 8.12 24.32 -7.53
N THR A 116 9.37 24.47 -7.08
CA THR A 116 10.58 24.33 -7.92
C THR A 116 11.19 22.93 -7.85
N ALA A 117 10.67 22.05 -6.98
CA ALA A 117 11.21 20.71 -6.82
C ALA A 117 10.84 19.85 -8.04
N ARG A 118 11.81 19.07 -8.52
CA ARG A 118 11.55 18.00 -9.49
C ARG A 118 10.67 16.94 -8.83
N CYS A 119 9.59 16.54 -9.49
CA CYS A 119 8.61 15.59 -8.99
C CYS A 119 8.84 14.22 -9.62
N LEU A 120 9.27 13.24 -8.83
CA LEU A 120 9.49 11.86 -9.25
C LEU A 120 8.47 10.94 -8.59
N CYS A 121 7.86 10.06 -9.39
CA CYS A 121 6.98 9.03 -8.87
C CYS A 121 7.74 7.77 -8.48
N TYR A 122 7.25 7.02 -7.49
CA TYR A 122 7.84 5.73 -7.13
C TYR A 122 6.76 4.71 -6.74
N GLY A 123 7.12 3.43 -6.63
CA GLY A 123 6.30 2.43 -5.95
C GLY A 123 6.24 1.10 -6.66
N ASP A 124 5.23 0.30 -6.29
CA ASP A 124 4.82 -0.85 -7.08
C ASP A 124 4.31 -0.43 -8.47
N GLY A 125 3.91 0.84 -8.64
CA GLY A 125 3.38 1.40 -9.88
C GLY A 125 1.86 1.33 -9.97
N LEU A 126 1.19 0.47 -9.19
CA LEU A 126 -0.26 0.26 -9.27
C LEU A 126 -1.04 1.56 -9.10
N GLY A 127 -0.61 2.41 -8.17
CA GLY A 127 -1.22 3.73 -7.94
C GLY A 127 -1.08 4.71 -9.12
N VAL A 128 -0.14 4.49 -10.04
CA VAL A 128 0.02 5.31 -11.26
C VAL A 128 -0.86 4.77 -12.39
N TYR A 129 -0.90 3.45 -12.58
CA TYR A 129 -1.63 2.82 -13.70
C TYR A 129 -3.12 2.63 -13.41
N VAL A 130 -3.49 2.17 -12.20
CA VAL A 130 -4.88 1.91 -11.81
C VAL A 130 -5.64 3.20 -11.56
N ALA A 131 -4.98 4.20 -10.95
CA ALA A 131 -5.67 5.39 -10.50
C ALA A 131 -5.89 6.45 -11.58
N ALA A 132 -5.05 6.50 -12.62
CA ALA A 132 -5.33 7.36 -13.77
C ALA A 132 -6.71 7.03 -14.35
N ASP A 133 -6.99 5.74 -14.56
CA ASP A 133 -8.29 5.28 -15.07
C ASP A 133 -9.39 5.31 -14.01
N SER A 134 -9.12 4.95 -12.74
CA SER A 134 -10.16 4.87 -11.70
C SER A 134 -10.57 6.24 -11.15
N VAL A 135 -9.65 7.19 -10.92
CA VAL A 135 -9.96 8.55 -10.44
C VAL A 135 -10.65 9.38 -11.54
N LEU A 136 -10.24 9.23 -12.80
CA LEU A 136 -10.94 9.82 -13.95
C LEU A 136 -12.34 9.22 -14.13
N GLN A 137 -12.57 7.97 -13.72
CA GLN A 137 -13.89 7.35 -13.70
C GLN A 137 -14.73 7.73 -12.46
N GLN A 138 -14.12 7.90 -11.29
CA GLN A 138 -14.78 8.29 -10.03
C GLN A 138 -15.30 9.73 -10.05
N ARG A 139 -14.66 10.64 -10.80
CA ARG A 139 -15.12 12.04 -10.97
C ARG A 139 -16.23 12.23 -12.00
N ARG A 140 -16.88 11.18 -12.50
CA ARG A 140 -18.03 11.29 -13.44
C ARG A 140 -19.38 11.60 -12.75
N GLY A 141 -19.37 12.40 -11.69
CA GLY A 141 -20.55 13.15 -11.24
C GLY A 141 -20.49 14.55 -11.84
N TRP A 142 -21.51 14.97 -12.59
CA TRP A 142 -21.53 16.28 -13.27
C TRP A 142 -21.21 17.47 -12.34
N ARG A 143 -21.60 17.38 -11.07
CA ARG A 143 -21.34 18.41 -10.04
C ARG A 143 -19.87 18.47 -9.58
N SER A 144 -19.13 17.37 -9.58
CA SER A 144 -17.69 17.39 -9.23
C SER A 144 -16.79 17.78 -10.41
N ARG A 145 -17.25 17.52 -11.65
CA ARG A 145 -16.66 18.10 -12.87
C ARG A 145 -16.71 19.63 -12.84
N LEU A 146 -17.86 20.21 -12.48
CA LEU A 146 -18.03 21.66 -12.39
C LEU A 146 -17.22 22.29 -11.24
N ARG A 147 -16.97 21.60 -10.11
CA ARG A 147 -16.10 22.19 -9.05
C ARG A 147 -14.61 22.03 -9.30
N SER A 148 -14.18 20.94 -9.94
CA SER A 148 -12.75 20.70 -10.23
C SER A 148 -12.23 21.43 -11.47
N TRP A 149 -13.11 21.82 -12.41
CA TRP A 149 -12.72 22.69 -13.53
C TRP A 149 -12.47 24.15 -13.14
N TRP A 150 -13.00 24.60 -11.99
CA TRP A 150 -13.03 26.02 -11.63
C TRP A 150 -12.00 26.41 -10.55
N SER A 151 -11.22 25.46 -10.01
CA SER A 151 -10.07 25.78 -9.16
C SER A 151 -8.76 25.46 -9.87
N PRO A 152 -8.03 26.50 -10.37
CA PRO A 152 -6.69 26.35 -10.94
C PRO A 152 -5.72 25.61 -10.01
N ALA A 153 -5.96 25.66 -8.70
CA ALA A 153 -5.16 25.00 -7.67
C ALA A 153 -5.29 23.46 -7.62
N THR A 154 -6.07 22.83 -8.52
CA THR A 154 -6.38 21.39 -8.46
C THR A 154 -6.11 20.61 -9.75
N LYS A 155 -5.54 21.24 -10.78
CA LYS A 155 -5.08 20.49 -11.96
C LYS A 155 -3.83 19.70 -11.57
N PRO A 156 -3.86 18.36 -11.62
CA PRO A 156 -2.67 17.58 -11.32
C PRO A 156 -1.62 17.91 -12.38
N LEU A 157 -0.49 18.45 -11.93
CA LEU A 157 0.68 18.62 -12.78
C LEU A 157 1.25 17.22 -13.11
N PRO A 158 1.77 16.97 -14.30
CA PRO A 158 2.46 15.70 -14.58
C PRO A 158 3.69 15.55 -13.68
N ALA A 159 4.10 14.32 -13.40
CA ALA A 159 5.41 14.05 -12.79
C ALA A 159 6.51 14.20 -13.85
N ASP A 160 7.73 14.55 -13.41
CA ASP A 160 8.90 14.70 -14.29
C ASP A 160 9.55 13.35 -14.62
N GLY A 161 9.21 12.30 -13.86
CA GLY A 161 9.62 10.93 -14.12
C GLY A 161 9.10 9.95 -13.08
N GLY A 162 9.47 8.67 -13.19
CA GLY A 162 9.14 7.68 -12.18
C GLY A 162 10.06 6.46 -12.11
N HIS A 163 10.10 5.82 -10.96
CA HIS A 163 10.91 4.64 -10.66
C HIS A 163 10.00 3.54 -10.08
N PHE A 164 9.76 2.49 -10.85
CA PHE A 164 8.78 1.47 -10.48
C PHE A 164 9.39 0.08 -10.42
N ILE A 165 9.06 -0.65 -9.35
CA ILE A 165 9.50 -2.03 -9.16
C ILE A 165 8.81 -2.95 -10.16
N PHE A 166 7.52 -2.72 -10.38
CA PHE A 166 6.72 -3.48 -11.32
C PHE A 166 6.22 -2.56 -12.43
N SER A 167 6.26 -3.08 -13.66
CA SER A 167 5.71 -2.39 -14.82
C SER A 167 4.40 -3.06 -15.22
N GLY A 168 3.38 -2.23 -15.48
CA GLY A 168 2.11 -2.71 -15.99
C GLY A 168 2.14 -3.02 -17.48
N ASP A 169 0.98 -3.41 -18.02
CA ASP A 169 0.75 -3.59 -19.46
C ASP A 169 0.77 -2.28 -20.26
N ARG A 170 0.84 -1.13 -19.57
CA ARG A 170 0.88 0.21 -20.15
C ARG A 170 2.08 0.96 -19.62
N GLN A 171 2.61 1.88 -20.43
CA GLN A 171 3.62 2.83 -19.97
C GLN A 171 2.96 3.97 -19.18
N PRO A 172 3.64 4.51 -18.16
CA PRO A 172 3.14 5.64 -17.41
C PRO A 172 3.14 6.88 -18.30
N PRO A 173 2.35 7.92 -17.99
CA PRO A 173 2.24 9.13 -18.83
C PRO A 173 3.47 10.05 -18.74
N PHE A 174 4.60 9.55 -18.24
CA PHE A 174 5.86 10.25 -18.03
C PHE A 174 7.03 9.26 -18.14
N PRO A 175 8.27 9.73 -18.40
CA PRO A 175 9.43 8.85 -18.48
C PRO A 175 9.59 8.02 -17.20
N SER A 176 9.81 6.72 -17.33
CA SER A 176 9.99 5.83 -16.17
C SER A 176 11.15 4.88 -16.33
N GLN A 177 11.78 4.55 -15.21
CA GLN A 177 12.85 3.56 -15.12
C GLN A 177 12.41 2.39 -14.23
N PRO A 178 12.79 1.15 -14.59
CA PRO A 178 12.56 0.01 -13.71
C PRO A 178 13.46 0.10 -12.48
N VAL A 179 12.93 -0.32 -11.34
CA VAL A 179 13.70 -0.58 -10.11
C VAL A 179 13.96 -2.09 -10.04
N PRO A 180 15.21 -2.54 -9.96
CA PRO A 180 15.54 -3.96 -9.78
C PRO A 180 14.81 -4.57 -8.59
N LEU A 181 14.34 -5.81 -8.74
CA LEU A 181 13.69 -6.53 -7.64
C LEU A 181 14.65 -6.75 -6.45
N SER A 182 15.95 -6.92 -6.72
CA SER A 182 16.99 -7.05 -5.70
C SER A 182 17.06 -5.86 -4.75
N ASP A 183 16.84 -4.63 -5.24
CA ASP A 183 16.82 -3.45 -4.38
C ASP A 183 15.62 -3.45 -3.40
N LEU A 184 14.48 -4.01 -3.85
CA LEU A 184 13.33 -4.24 -2.98
C LEU A 184 13.65 -5.34 -1.96
N GLU A 185 14.16 -6.48 -2.41
CA GLU A 185 14.53 -7.64 -1.56
C GLU A 185 15.51 -7.23 -0.47
N ASP A 186 16.54 -6.46 -0.79
CA ASP A 186 17.52 -5.94 0.16
C ASP A 186 16.87 -5.07 1.25
N CYS A 187 15.93 -4.20 0.85
CA CYS A 187 15.17 -3.40 1.81
C CYS A 187 14.29 -4.29 2.72
N LEU A 188 13.63 -5.29 2.14
CA LEU A 188 12.78 -6.21 2.88
C LEU A 188 13.58 -7.07 3.86
N HIS A 189 14.72 -7.62 3.45
CA HIS A 189 15.62 -8.40 4.31
C HIS A 189 16.23 -7.54 5.43
N THR A 190 16.62 -6.30 5.12
CA THR A 190 17.09 -5.34 6.14
C THR A 190 16.04 -5.18 7.24
N LEU A 191 14.78 -4.99 6.84
CA LEU A 191 13.67 -4.87 7.79
C LEU A 191 13.33 -6.19 8.49
N ALA A 192 13.42 -7.33 7.82
CA ALA A 192 13.11 -8.63 8.40
C ALA A 192 14.05 -8.96 9.57
N ASN A 193 15.31 -8.58 9.44
CA ASN A 193 16.34 -8.69 10.49
C ASN A 193 16.11 -7.72 11.67
N ALA A 194 15.31 -6.67 11.48
CA ALA A 194 15.00 -5.66 12.49
C ALA A 194 13.61 -5.86 13.15
N LEU A 195 12.91 -6.94 12.82
CA LEU A 195 11.60 -7.23 13.41
C LEU A 195 11.71 -7.58 14.91
N PRO A 196 10.65 -7.31 15.71
CA PRO A 196 10.64 -7.68 17.12
C PRO A 196 10.78 -9.20 17.32
N THR A 197 11.86 -9.63 17.96
CA THR A 197 12.22 -11.05 18.08
C THR A 197 11.15 -11.89 18.75
N GLN A 198 10.48 -11.38 19.78
CA GLN A 198 9.46 -12.14 20.52
C GLN A 198 8.19 -12.40 19.70
N ALA A 199 7.68 -11.39 19.00
CA ALA A 199 6.48 -11.53 18.18
C ALA A 199 6.70 -12.53 17.03
N ILE A 200 7.88 -12.47 16.40
CA ILE A 200 8.27 -13.41 15.35
C ILE A 200 8.51 -14.82 15.92
N ALA A 201 9.13 -14.97 17.09
CA ALA A 201 9.31 -16.27 17.72
C ALA A 201 7.96 -16.95 18.00
N SER A 202 6.97 -16.21 18.52
CA SER A 202 5.62 -16.71 18.73
C SER A 202 4.97 -17.14 17.42
N LEU A 203 5.08 -16.35 16.35
CA LEU A 203 4.55 -16.72 15.04
C LEU A 203 5.23 -17.95 14.47
N ARG A 204 6.57 -18.06 14.55
CA ARG A 204 7.31 -19.26 14.12
C ARG A 204 6.84 -20.50 14.86
N GLN A 205 6.62 -20.42 16.16
CA GLN A 205 6.10 -21.53 16.96
C GLN A 205 4.69 -21.94 16.51
N LEU A 206 3.83 -20.96 16.20
CA LEU A 206 2.48 -21.22 15.68
C LEU A 206 2.52 -21.87 14.29
N THR A 207 3.45 -21.49 13.42
CA THR A 207 3.49 -21.98 12.03
C THR A 207 4.34 -23.24 11.83
N ALA A 208 5.27 -23.58 12.74
CA ALA A 208 6.27 -24.64 12.53
C ALA A 208 5.70 -26.07 12.34
N GLN A 209 4.49 -26.35 12.83
CA GLN A 209 3.91 -27.70 12.84
C GLN A 209 2.59 -27.79 12.06
N ARG A 210 2.29 -26.78 11.25
CA ARG A 210 1.03 -26.68 10.52
C ARG A 210 1.30 -26.53 9.04
N GLU A 211 0.40 -27.04 8.23
CA GLU A 211 0.26 -26.55 6.86
C GLU A 211 -0.50 -25.24 6.94
N TRP A 212 0.08 -24.15 6.44
CA TRP A 212 -0.53 -22.84 6.59
C TRP A 212 -0.35 -21.99 5.33
N GLY A 213 -1.27 -21.05 5.17
CA GLY A 213 -1.22 -20.00 4.16
C GLY A 213 -1.52 -18.65 4.78
N VAL A 214 -1.59 -17.61 3.95
CA VAL A 214 -1.82 -16.24 4.40
C VAL A 214 -3.14 -15.72 3.82
N LEU A 215 -3.96 -15.11 4.66
CA LEU A 215 -5.07 -14.28 4.20
C LEU A 215 -4.76 -12.80 4.48
N LEU A 216 -4.72 -12.01 3.41
CA LEU A 216 -4.59 -10.56 3.49
C LEU A 216 -5.94 -9.92 3.26
N THR A 217 -6.45 -9.25 4.29
CA THR A 217 -7.71 -8.54 4.20
C THR A 217 -7.52 -7.14 3.62
N ALA A 218 -8.59 -6.60 3.05
CA ALA A 218 -8.73 -5.21 2.63
C ALA A 218 -9.90 -4.58 3.38
N ASN A 219 -9.88 -3.27 3.61
CA ASN A 219 -10.88 -2.56 4.42
C ASN A 219 -12.13 -2.12 3.62
N LEU A 220 -12.69 -2.99 2.77
CA LEU A 220 -13.63 -2.57 1.71
C LEU A 220 -14.96 -2.04 2.25
N SER A 221 -15.54 -2.66 3.28
CA SER A 221 -16.76 -2.18 3.91
C SER A 221 -16.53 -0.95 4.79
N GLU A 222 -15.32 -0.78 5.33
CA GLU A 222 -14.92 0.42 6.06
C GLU A 222 -14.57 1.60 5.14
N GLN A 223 -14.40 1.37 3.83
CA GLN A 223 -14.17 2.44 2.87
C GLN A 223 -15.48 3.14 2.50
N ALA A 224 -15.49 4.47 2.69
CA ALA A 224 -16.63 5.32 2.36
C ALA A 224 -17.94 4.83 3.00
N ASP A 225 -17.86 4.40 4.26
CA ASP A 225 -19.00 4.00 5.10
C ASP A 225 -19.92 2.96 4.44
N GLY A 226 -19.32 1.90 3.88
CA GLY A 226 -20.06 0.79 3.26
C GLY A 226 -20.66 1.09 1.89
N ALA A 227 -20.32 2.23 1.26
CA ALA A 227 -20.86 2.60 -0.05
C ALA A 227 -20.50 1.61 -1.19
N TYR A 228 -19.47 0.78 -0.99
CA TYR A 228 -19.02 -0.22 -1.97
C TYR A 228 -19.53 -1.62 -1.69
N ILE A 229 -19.56 -2.00 -0.42
CA ILE A 229 -19.98 -3.31 0.08
C ILE A 229 -20.33 -3.16 1.58
N SER A 230 -21.36 -3.85 2.05
CA SER A 230 -21.65 -3.89 3.49
C SER A 230 -20.69 -4.84 4.20
N LEU A 231 -20.52 -4.70 5.52
CA LEU A 231 -19.67 -5.61 6.30
C LEU A 231 -20.09 -7.08 6.09
N THR A 232 -21.37 -7.40 6.25
CA THR A 232 -21.88 -8.77 6.06
C THR A 232 -21.61 -9.31 4.66
N ALA A 233 -21.79 -8.49 3.63
CA ALA A 233 -21.51 -8.89 2.25
C ALA A 233 -20.02 -9.09 1.98
N GLU A 234 -19.14 -8.32 2.64
CA GLU A 234 -17.69 -8.51 2.54
C GLU A 234 -17.26 -9.81 3.20
N ILE A 235 -17.78 -10.14 4.39
CA ILE A 235 -17.52 -11.43 5.05
C ILE A 235 -17.97 -12.60 4.16
N GLU A 236 -19.17 -12.51 3.59
CA GLU A 236 -19.67 -13.54 2.66
C GLU A 236 -18.83 -13.62 1.38
N ALA A 237 -18.30 -12.49 0.88
CA ALA A 237 -17.40 -12.49 -0.26
C ALA A 237 -16.09 -13.24 0.03
N TYR A 238 -15.48 -13.05 1.20
CA TYR A 238 -14.30 -13.82 1.61
C TYR A 238 -14.62 -15.30 1.77
N ARG A 239 -15.75 -15.64 2.41
CA ARG A 239 -16.18 -17.02 2.59
C ARG A 239 -16.33 -17.75 1.25
N GLN A 240 -17.03 -17.13 0.29
CA GLN A 240 -17.19 -17.70 -1.05
C GLN A 240 -15.86 -17.81 -1.80
N PHE A 241 -15.01 -16.79 -1.69
CA PHE A 241 -13.71 -16.79 -2.35
C PHE A 241 -12.81 -17.92 -1.85
N LEU A 242 -12.75 -18.13 -0.54
CA LEU A 242 -11.94 -19.17 0.09
C LEU A 242 -12.51 -20.57 -0.16
N ALA A 243 -13.84 -20.73 -0.16
CA ALA A 243 -14.48 -22.02 -0.40
C ALA A 243 -14.17 -22.63 -1.78
N ASP A 244 -13.84 -21.79 -2.76
CA ASP A 244 -13.46 -22.20 -4.12
C ASP A 244 -11.95 -22.53 -4.25
N GLN A 245 -11.18 -22.50 -3.16
CA GLN A 245 -9.73 -22.73 -3.16
C GLN A 245 -9.34 -24.05 -2.49
N SER A 246 -8.14 -24.54 -2.82
CA SER A 246 -7.45 -25.55 -2.01
C SER A 246 -6.82 -24.87 -0.79
N LEU A 247 -7.52 -24.95 0.35
CA LEU A 247 -7.09 -24.30 1.58
C LEU A 247 -6.16 -25.22 2.41
N PRO A 248 -5.10 -24.66 3.02
CA PRO A 248 -4.32 -25.35 4.04
C PRO A 248 -5.11 -25.50 5.34
N SER A 249 -4.57 -26.23 6.32
CA SER A 249 -5.26 -26.44 7.61
C SER A 249 -5.38 -25.18 8.46
N ALA A 250 -4.49 -24.20 8.27
CA ALA A 250 -4.53 -22.92 8.96
C ALA A 250 -4.28 -21.72 8.04
N LEU A 251 -4.89 -20.57 8.35
CA LEU A 251 -4.62 -19.30 7.66
C LEU A 251 -4.10 -18.26 8.64
N LEU A 252 -2.92 -17.71 8.37
CA LEU A 252 -2.41 -16.51 9.03
C LEU A 252 -3.13 -15.29 8.46
N LEU A 253 -4.00 -14.70 9.28
CA LEU A 253 -4.73 -13.48 8.94
C LEU A 253 -3.88 -12.27 9.29
N LYS A 254 -3.43 -11.52 8.28
CA LYS A 254 -2.90 -10.16 8.49
C LYS A 254 -4.00 -9.13 8.19
N PRO A 255 -4.57 -8.49 9.21
CA PRO A 255 -5.63 -7.52 9.03
C PRO A 255 -5.11 -6.25 8.33
N HIS A 256 -5.98 -5.58 7.57
CA HIS A 256 -5.70 -4.23 7.14
C HIS A 256 -5.66 -3.31 8.38
N PRO A 257 -4.77 -2.28 8.45
CA PRO A 257 -4.68 -1.41 9.63
C PRO A 257 -5.97 -0.69 10.06
N ARG A 258 -6.98 -0.67 9.18
CA ARG A 258 -8.29 -0.04 9.37
C ARG A 258 -9.44 -1.04 9.57
N ASP A 259 -9.18 -2.34 9.54
CA ASP A 259 -10.23 -3.31 9.80
C ASP A 259 -10.72 -3.18 11.24
N SER A 260 -12.04 -3.21 11.39
CA SER A 260 -12.69 -3.17 12.71
C SER A 260 -12.56 -4.51 13.44
N ALA A 261 -12.59 -4.48 14.77
CA ALA A 261 -12.59 -5.72 15.58
C ALA A 261 -13.81 -6.61 15.22
N THR A 262 -14.97 -6.00 14.99
CA THR A 262 -16.19 -6.70 14.56
C THR A 262 -16.00 -7.46 13.26
N LYS A 263 -15.35 -6.84 12.26
CA LYS A 263 -15.03 -7.51 11.00
C LYS A 263 -14.10 -8.69 11.20
N LEU A 264 -13.02 -8.50 11.97
CA LEU A 264 -12.07 -9.57 12.22
C LEU A 264 -12.72 -10.75 12.93
N GLN A 265 -13.58 -10.49 13.92
CA GLN A 265 -14.35 -11.54 14.58
C GLN A 265 -15.24 -12.31 13.60
N GLN A 266 -16.07 -11.61 12.81
CA GLN A 266 -16.96 -12.26 11.83
C GLN A 266 -16.17 -13.05 10.77
N LEU A 267 -15.04 -12.51 10.32
CA LEU A 267 -14.17 -13.19 9.35
C LEU A 267 -13.55 -14.46 9.94
N THR A 268 -13.06 -14.40 11.18
CA THR A 268 -12.50 -15.59 11.85
C THR A 268 -13.54 -16.69 12.01
N THR A 269 -14.78 -16.35 12.36
CA THR A 269 -15.88 -17.32 12.40
C THR A 269 -16.15 -17.91 11.02
N ALA A 270 -16.25 -17.07 9.98
CA ALA A 270 -16.51 -17.52 8.62
C ALA A 270 -15.40 -18.44 8.07
N ILE A 271 -14.15 -18.23 8.46
CA ILE A 271 -13.01 -19.11 8.09
C ILE A 271 -13.06 -20.42 8.87
N ALA A 272 -13.34 -20.37 10.17
CA ALA A 272 -13.50 -21.57 11.00
C ALA A 272 -14.64 -22.47 10.49
N ASP A 273 -15.74 -21.89 10.00
CA ASP A 273 -16.85 -22.61 9.38
C ASP A 273 -16.47 -23.36 8.09
N LEU A 274 -15.35 -23.00 7.46
CA LEU A 274 -14.77 -23.72 6.31
C LEU A 274 -13.84 -24.86 6.73
N GLY A 275 -13.71 -25.12 8.04
CA GLY A 275 -12.80 -26.15 8.58
C GLY A 275 -11.34 -25.72 8.63
N VAL A 276 -11.06 -24.41 8.58
CA VAL A 276 -9.70 -23.85 8.56
C VAL A 276 -9.45 -23.09 9.87
N GLU A 277 -8.30 -23.31 10.51
CA GLU A 277 -7.90 -22.60 11.73
C GLU A 277 -7.49 -21.14 11.41
N PRO A 278 -8.19 -20.11 11.91
CA PRO A 278 -7.79 -18.73 11.70
C PRO A 278 -6.73 -18.30 12.74
N LEU A 279 -5.51 -18.03 12.28
CA LEU A 279 -4.41 -17.50 13.09
C LEU A 279 -4.34 -15.98 12.91
N VAL A 280 -4.96 -15.20 13.81
CA VAL A 280 -4.98 -13.73 13.66
C VAL A 280 -3.67 -13.12 14.14
N LEU A 281 -3.05 -12.29 13.30
CA LEU A 281 -1.93 -11.44 13.69
C LEU A 281 -2.41 -10.30 14.61
N GLN A 282 -2.39 -10.54 15.91
CA GLN A 282 -2.87 -9.60 16.94
C GLN A 282 -1.79 -8.62 17.44
N ASP A 283 -0.52 -8.88 17.13
CA ASP A 283 0.58 -8.03 17.57
C ASP A 283 0.46 -6.63 16.95
N SER A 284 0.34 -5.62 17.81
CA SER A 284 0.07 -4.24 17.43
C SER A 284 1.25 -3.58 16.71
N GLN A 285 2.48 -4.05 16.92
CA GLN A 285 3.64 -3.57 16.18
C GLN A 285 3.64 -4.18 14.77
N LEU A 286 3.55 -5.51 14.67
CA LEU A 286 3.56 -6.23 13.39
C LEU A 286 2.39 -5.83 12.46
N ALA A 287 1.28 -5.35 13.02
CA ALA A 287 0.16 -4.83 12.25
C ALA A 287 0.56 -3.72 11.25
N PHE A 288 1.59 -2.91 11.59
CA PHE A 288 2.07 -1.80 10.76
C PHE A 288 3.17 -2.19 9.77
N TRP A 289 3.75 -3.37 9.91
CA TRP A 289 4.85 -3.84 9.06
C TRP A 289 4.33 -4.40 7.74
N PRO A 290 5.07 -4.26 6.63
CA PRO A 290 4.71 -4.93 5.38
C PRO A 290 4.65 -6.44 5.60
N ILE A 291 3.71 -7.13 4.93
CA ILE A 291 3.57 -8.59 5.10
C ILE A 291 4.82 -9.32 4.63
N GLU A 292 5.42 -8.85 3.53
CA GLU A 292 6.59 -9.42 2.89
C GLU A 292 7.73 -9.54 3.91
N VAL A 293 7.94 -8.49 4.72
CA VAL A 293 8.95 -8.48 5.78
C VAL A 293 8.66 -9.53 6.85
N ILE A 294 7.39 -9.66 7.28
CA ILE A 294 6.98 -10.66 8.26
C ILE A 294 7.23 -12.05 7.70
N LEU A 295 6.81 -12.34 6.48
CA LEU A 295 6.94 -13.67 5.88
C LEU A 295 8.40 -14.06 5.65
N LEU A 296 9.25 -13.14 5.17
CA LEU A 296 10.69 -13.38 5.03
C LEU A 296 11.41 -13.61 6.37
N SER A 297 10.80 -13.19 7.49
CA SER A 297 11.30 -13.55 8.82
C SER A 297 10.81 -14.92 9.29
N LEU A 298 9.70 -15.42 8.75
CA LEU A 298 9.13 -16.73 9.11
C LEU A 298 9.68 -17.87 8.25
N LEU A 299 10.01 -17.58 6.99
CA LEU A 299 10.43 -18.56 5.99
C LEU A 299 11.72 -18.10 5.30
N PRO A 300 12.61 -19.04 4.90
CA PRO A 300 13.84 -18.71 4.17
C PRO A 300 13.56 -18.15 2.77
N ASP A 301 12.48 -18.60 2.14
CA ASP A 301 11.92 -18.10 0.89
C ASP A 301 10.39 -18.22 0.92
N LEU A 302 9.68 -17.58 -0.01
CA LEU A 302 8.22 -17.64 -0.07
C LEU A 302 7.71 -18.64 -1.11
N GLN A 303 8.56 -19.52 -1.64
CA GLN A 303 8.23 -20.34 -2.79
C GLN A 303 7.06 -21.28 -2.48
N GLY A 304 5.96 -21.11 -3.21
CA GLY A 304 4.77 -21.95 -3.08
C GLY A 304 3.93 -21.69 -1.81
N LEU A 305 4.25 -20.66 -1.02
CA LEU A 305 3.40 -20.26 0.11
C LEU A 305 2.03 -19.80 -0.43
N PRO A 306 0.90 -20.43 -0.04
CA PRO A 306 -0.42 -20.01 -0.49
C PRO A 306 -0.78 -18.64 0.13
N VAL A 307 -1.11 -17.67 -0.73
CA VAL A 307 -1.50 -16.32 -0.32
C VAL A 307 -2.82 -15.93 -0.97
N PHE A 308 -3.85 -15.87 -0.14
CA PHE A 308 -5.18 -15.43 -0.50
C PHE A 308 -5.29 -13.93 -0.25
N THR A 309 -5.55 -13.15 -1.30
CA THR A 309 -5.62 -11.70 -1.15
C THR A 309 -6.53 -11.02 -2.16
N VAL A 310 -7.05 -9.87 -1.75
CA VAL A 310 -7.77 -8.94 -2.63
C VAL A 310 -7.03 -7.60 -2.75
N SER A 311 -5.79 -7.54 -2.25
CA SER A 311 -4.95 -6.34 -2.13
C SER A 311 -3.84 -6.29 -3.18
N SER A 312 -3.25 -5.11 -3.36
CA SER A 312 -2.06 -4.90 -4.19
C SER A 312 -0.82 -5.63 -3.70
N ALA A 313 -0.77 -6.01 -2.41
CA ALA A 313 0.30 -6.82 -1.83
C ALA A 313 0.52 -8.16 -2.57
N ALA A 314 -0.47 -8.60 -3.37
CA ALA A 314 -0.34 -9.72 -4.31
C ALA A 314 0.91 -9.64 -5.19
N VAL A 315 1.21 -8.44 -5.73
CA VAL A 315 2.26 -8.26 -6.73
C VAL A 315 3.66 -8.51 -6.15
N PRO A 316 4.10 -7.82 -5.08
CA PRO A 316 5.40 -8.12 -4.47
C PRO A 316 5.47 -9.55 -3.90
N LEU A 317 4.40 -10.09 -3.33
CA LEU A 317 4.42 -11.46 -2.80
C LEU A 317 4.62 -12.51 -3.90
N GLN A 318 3.96 -12.37 -5.04
CA GLN A 318 4.18 -13.27 -6.16
C GLN A 318 5.59 -13.12 -6.73
N ALA A 319 6.10 -11.89 -6.84
CA ALA A 319 7.47 -11.64 -7.30
C ALA A 319 8.52 -12.29 -6.40
N LEU A 320 8.23 -12.42 -5.10
CA LEU A 320 9.05 -13.12 -4.11
C LEU A 320 8.82 -14.64 -4.07
N GLY A 321 7.96 -15.19 -4.94
CA GLY A 321 7.74 -16.62 -5.12
C GLY A 321 6.48 -17.20 -4.47
N ALA A 322 5.65 -16.39 -3.79
CA ALA A 322 4.40 -16.86 -3.20
C ALA A 322 3.40 -17.33 -4.27
N ASP A 323 2.62 -18.36 -3.95
CA ASP A 323 1.50 -18.80 -4.79
C ASP A 323 0.27 -17.94 -4.44
N VAL A 324 0.01 -16.92 -5.26
CA VAL A 324 -0.97 -15.88 -4.96
C VAL A 324 -2.31 -16.13 -5.66
N GLN A 325 -3.36 -16.31 -4.86
CA GLN A 325 -4.76 -16.36 -5.28
C GLN A 325 -5.37 -14.97 -5.07
N LEU A 326 -5.63 -14.29 -6.19
CA LEU A 326 -6.02 -12.89 -6.20
C LEU A 326 -7.50 -12.68 -6.58
N GLY A 327 -8.19 -11.92 -5.73
CA GLY A 327 -9.48 -11.31 -6.03
C GLY A 327 -10.68 -12.19 -5.70
N PHE A 328 -11.86 -11.57 -5.57
CA PHE A 328 -13.11 -12.29 -5.37
C PHE A 328 -13.65 -12.89 -6.68
N GLY A 329 -13.25 -12.36 -7.83
CA GLY A 329 -13.76 -12.82 -9.12
C GLY A 329 -15.15 -12.26 -9.45
N ALA A 330 -15.48 -12.26 -10.74
CA ALA A 330 -16.63 -11.52 -11.27
C ALA A 330 -17.99 -11.96 -10.70
N ALA A 331 -18.15 -13.24 -10.36
CA ALA A 331 -19.39 -13.80 -9.82
C ALA A 331 -19.66 -13.27 -8.40
N ILE A 332 -18.70 -13.39 -7.49
CA ILE A 332 -18.80 -12.89 -6.11
C ILE A 332 -18.97 -11.37 -6.13
N VAL A 333 -18.17 -10.66 -6.93
CA VAL A 333 -18.27 -9.20 -7.04
C VAL A 333 -19.68 -8.77 -7.46
N ARG A 334 -20.28 -9.42 -8.46
CA ARG A 334 -21.64 -9.10 -8.93
C ARG A 334 -22.71 -9.34 -7.85
N ARG A 335 -22.56 -10.38 -7.03
CA ARG A 335 -23.52 -10.74 -5.99
C ARG A 335 -23.42 -9.83 -4.76
N GLN A 336 -22.20 -9.55 -4.29
CA GLN A 336 -21.98 -8.96 -2.97
C GLN A 336 -21.78 -7.44 -2.99
N PHE A 337 -21.30 -6.86 -4.10
CA PHE A 337 -20.96 -5.44 -4.15
C PHE A 337 -22.13 -4.59 -4.68
N THR A 338 -22.18 -3.33 -4.24
CA THR A 338 -23.08 -2.33 -4.83
C THR A 338 -22.72 -2.10 -6.31
N ARG A 339 -23.64 -1.56 -7.13
CA ARG A 339 -23.33 -1.24 -8.54
C ARG A 339 -22.06 -0.40 -8.73
N LYS A 340 -21.82 0.54 -7.80
CA LYS A 340 -20.60 1.36 -7.78
C LYS A 340 -19.37 0.49 -7.43
N GLY A 341 -19.46 -0.31 -6.38
CA GLY A 341 -18.40 -1.24 -5.95
C GLY A 341 -18.04 -2.26 -7.03
N GLN A 342 -19.03 -2.84 -7.72
CA GLN A 342 -18.83 -3.81 -8.78
C GLN A 342 -17.95 -3.32 -9.92
N ARG A 343 -18.11 -2.05 -10.32
CA ARG A 343 -17.30 -1.48 -11.40
C ARG A 343 -15.85 -1.29 -10.96
N LEU A 344 -15.65 -0.71 -9.77
CA LEU A 344 -14.31 -0.44 -9.25
C LEU A 344 -13.56 -1.73 -8.96
N ARG A 345 -14.19 -2.66 -8.22
CA ARG A 345 -13.55 -3.90 -7.81
C ARG A 345 -13.17 -4.78 -9.00
N ARG A 346 -14.04 -4.92 -10.01
CA ARG A 346 -13.70 -5.66 -11.23
C ARG A 346 -12.53 -5.03 -11.98
N HIS A 347 -12.49 -3.69 -12.05
CA HIS A 347 -11.39 -2.99 -12.69
C HIS A 347 -10.08 -3.22 -11.94
N GLU A 348 -10.06 -3.06 -10.61
CA GLU A 348 -8.90 -3.31 -9.76
C GLU A 348 -8.40 -4.76 -9.90
N GLU A 349 -9.28 -5.76 -9.81
CA GLU A 349 -8.92 -7.17 -9.97
C GLU A 349 -8.34 -7.46 -11.35
N GLN A 350 -8.94 -6.93 -12.42
CA GLN A 350 -8.41 -7.12 -13.77
C GLN A 350 -7.02 -6.50 -13.95
N GLN A 351 -6.76 -5.33 -13.36
CA GLN A 351 -5.46 -4.69 -13.43
C GLN A 351 -4.41 -5.51 -12.68
N LEU A 352 -4.72 -5.91 -11.45
CA LEU A 352 -3.82 -6.73 -10.63
C LEU A 352 -3.56 -8.09 -11.30
N GLN A 353 -4.57 -8.76 -11.87
CA GLN A 353 -4.39 -10.04 -12.57
C GLN A 353 -3.46 -9.91 -13.78
N ARG A 354 -3.59 -8.84 -14.58
CA ARG A 354 -2.67 -8.61 -15.71
C ARG A 354 -1.23 -8.46 -15.24
N TRP A 355 -1.02 -7.80 -14.11
CA TRP A 355 0.30 -7.61 -13.54
C TRP A 355 0.92 -8.91 -13.09
N LEU A 356 0.14 -9.75 -12.42
CA LEU A 356 0.58 -11.09 -12.02
C LEU A 356 0.93 -11.95 -13.25
N GLN A 357 0.22 -11.79 -14.37
CA GLN A 357 0.52 -12.51 -15.62
C GLN A 357 1.81 -12.02 -16.29
N VAL A 358 2.08 -10.71 -16.28
CA VAL A 358 3.33 -10.15 -16.84
C VAL A 358 4.54 -10.60 -16.02
N GLY A 359 4.42 -10.65 -14.68
CA GLY A 359 5.46 -11.15 -13.80
C GLY A 359 5.85 -12.62 -14.05
N ASN A 360 4.88 -13.46 -14.45
CA ASN A 360 5.12 -14.87 -14.77
C ASN A 360 5.66 -15.10 -16.20
N GLY A 361 5.42 -14.17 -17.13
CA GLY A 361 5.82 -14.29 -18.54
C GLY A 361 7.18 -13.68 -18.86
N ALA A 362 7.59 -12.65 -18.10
CA ALA A 362 8.97 -12.24 -18.08
C ALA A 362 9.76 -13.29 -17.29
N SER A 363 10.46 -14.16 -18.00
CA SER A 363 11.67 -14.77 -17.46
C SER A 363 12.57 -13.60 -17.05
N ASN A 364 12.39 -13.14 -15.80
CA ASN A 364 13.21 -12.12 -15.21
C ASN A 364 14.60 -12.74 -15.19
N PRO A 365 15.51 -12.34 -16.09
CA PRO A 365 16.78 -13.00 -16.15
C PRO A 365 17.44 -12.59 -14.84
N ARG A 366 17.63 -13.56 -13.94
CA ARG A 366 18.59 -13.43 -12.86
C ARG A 366 19.93 -13.14 -13.56
N LEU A 367 20.25 -11.87 -13.76
CA LEU A 367 21.52 -11.37 -14.27
C LEU A 367 22.29 -10.79 -13.10
#